data_AF-A0A1R3RBD3-F1
#
_entry.id   AF-A0A1R3RBD3-F1
#
_cell.length_a   1.000
_cell.length_b   1.000
_cell.length_c   1.000
_cell.angle_alpha   90.00
_cell.angle_beta   90.00
_cell.angle_gamma   90.00
#
_symmetry.space_group_name_H-M   'P 1'
#
loop_
_entity.id
_entity.type
_entity.pdbx_description
1 polymer ?
#
loop_
_entity_poly.entity_id
_entity_poly.type
_entity_poly.pdbx_seq_one_letter_code
_entity_poly.pdbx_strand_id
1 'polypeptide(L)'
;MSSDGRDEKPARARPTPQQMDEFAKSLIGKPAPPMPTVLPDLISIDGHQFPINRDDVPQAITDKLEEIMDNDGTYDQIPPEVLEYELQGDQYVRDEEEEGIGGCSEEVAASSSGKV
;
A
#
# COMPACT_ATOMS: atom_id res chain seq x y z
N MET A 1 -52.31 -1.05 10.54
CA MET A 1 -51.78 0.15 9.88
C MET A 1 -50.27 0.14 10.12
N SER A 2 -49.51 -0.31 9.13
CA SER A 2 -48.05 -0.49 9.27
C SER A 2 -47.36 0.80 8.84
N SER A 3 -46.79 1.51 9.81
CA SER A 3 -45.97 2.70 9.58
C SER A 3 -44.53 2.23 9.36
N ASP A 4 -44.16 1.96 8.11
CA ASP A 4 -42.79 1.64 7.72
C ASP A 4 -41.98 2.94 7.66
N GLY A 5 -41.41 3.32 8.82
CA GLY A 5 -40.52 4.46 8.97
C GLY A 5 -39.14 4.14 8.39
N ARG A 6 -38.99 4.25 7.07
CA ARG A 6 -37.68 4.28 6.45
C ARG A 6 -37.08 5.65 6.69
N ASP A 7 -36.14 5.70 7.63
CA ASP A 7 -35.21 6.79 7.83
C ASP A 7 -34.34 6.88 6.56
N GLU A 8 -34.81 7.62 5.56
CA GLU A 8 -34.05 7.92 4.34
C GLU A 8 -32.87 8.81 4.75
N LYS A 9 -31.72 8.18 5.01
CA LYS A 9 -30.45 8.91 5.15
C LYS A 9 -30.23 9.71 3.86
N PRO A 10 -30.10 11.04 3.93
CA PRO A 10 -29.93 11.86 2.74
C PRO A 10 -28.65 11.45 2.01
N ALA A 11 -28.74 11.34 0.68
CA ALA A 11 -27.59 11.09 -0.18
C ALA A 11 -26.51 12.13 0.11
N ARG A 12 -25.27 11.68 0.33
CA ARG A 12 -24.14 12.56 0.65
C ARG A 12 -23.84 13.47 -0.55
N ALA A 13 -24.39 14.68 -0.53
CA ALA A 13 -24.17 15.67 -1.58
C ALA A 13 -22.70 16.11 -1.57
N ARG A 14 -22.12 16.28 -2.77
CA ARG A 14 -20.77 16.82 -2.91
C ARG A 14 -20.78 18.31 -2.48
N PRO A 15 -19.81 18.76 -1.66
CA PRO A 15 -19.74 20.17 -1.26
C PRO A 15 -19.48 21.08 -2.46
N THR A 16 -20.06 22.27 -2.42
CA THR A 16 -19.83 23.32 -3.42
C THR A 16 -18.47 24.00 -3.21
N PRO A 17 -17.91 24.68 -4.22
CA PRO A 17 -16.67 25.45 -4.07
C PRO A 17 -16.73 26.48 -2.93
N GLN A 18 -17.87 27.12 -2.69
CA GLN A 18 -18.06 28.08 -1.60
C GLN A 18 -17.95 27.42 -0.22
N GLN A 19 -18.55 26.24 -0.05
CA GLN A 19 -18.48 25.48 1.19
C GLN A 19 -17.06 24.96 1.45
N MET A 20 -16.33 24.57 0.39
CA MET A 20 -14.92 24.18 0.50
C MET A 20 -14.03 25.36 0.93
N ASP A 21 -14.26 26.54 0.36
CA ASP A 21 -13.52 27.77 0.70
C ASP A 21 -13.78 28.23 2.15
N GLU A 22 -15.04 28.19 2.60
CA GLU A 22 -15.39 28.50 3.99
C GLU A 22 -14.73 27.51 4.98
N PHE A 23 -14.76 26.21 4.65
CA PHE A 23 -14.09 25.20 5.44
C PHE A 23 -12.57 25.42 5.50
N ALA A 24 -11.93 25.69 4.36
CA ALA A 24 -10.49 25.97 4.29
C ALA A 24 -10.11 27.20 5.12
N LYS A 25 -10.87 28.29 5.02
CA LYS A 25 -10.69 29.49 5.86
C LYS A 25 -10.80 29.17 7.35
N SER A 26 -11.70 28.25 7.71
CA SER A 26 -11.85 27.80 9.09
C SER A 26 -10.63 27.03 9.64
N LEU A 27 -9.75 26.51 8.77
CA LEU A 27 -8.54 25.77 9.16
C LEU A 27 -7.31 26.67 9.35
N ILE A 28 -7.34 27.90 8.83
CA ILE A 28 -6.21 28.83 8.92
C ILE A 28 -5.88 29.11 10.39
N GLY A 29 -4.62 28.90 10.76
CA GLY A 29 -4.12 29.13 12.13
C GLY A 29 -4.50 28.05 13.15
N LYS A 30 -5.25 27.00 12.76
CA LYS A 30 -5.43 25.82 13.61
C LYS A 30 -4.18 24.93 13.49
N PRO A 31 -3.66 24.39 14.60
CA PRO A 31 -2.60 23.40 14.53
C PRO A 31 -3.10 22.20 13.74
N ALA A 32 -2.20 21.60 12.96
CA ALA A 32 -2.49 20.31 12.35
C ALA A 32 -2.86 19.30 13.45
N PRO A 33 -3.84 18.41 13.22
CA PRO A 33 -4.06 17.29 14.11
C PRO A 33 -2.77 16.50 14.31
N PRO A 34 -2.53 15.94 15.52
CA PRO A 34 -1.39 15.07 15.72
C PRO A 34 -1.50 13.88 14.76
N MET A 35 -0.43 13.59 14.02
CA MET A 35 -0.37 12.36 13.25
C MET A 35 -0.11 11.20 14.21
N PRO A 36 -0.88 10.11 14.12
CA PRO A 36 -0.56 8.91 14.87
C PRO A 36 0.79 8.37 14.41
N THR A 37 1.64 7.99 15.35
CA THR A 37 2.84 7.20 15.05
C THR A 37 2.41 5.78 14.78
N VAL A 38 2.48 5.38 13.51
CA VAL A 38 2.25 3.99 13.06
C VAL A 38 3.61 3.44 12.67
N LEU A 39 3.96 2.26 13.19
CA LEU A 39 5.18 1.56 12.80
C LEU A 39 5.00 0.96 11.41
N PRO A 40 6.08 0.85 10.61
CA PRO A 40 6.03 0.13 9.34
C PRO A 40 5.71 -1.35 9.58
N ASP A 41 4.97 -1.94 8.66
CA ASP A 41 4.60 -3.36 8.66
C ASP A 41 5.28 -4.17 7.55
N LEU A 42 6.04 -3.50 6.67
CA LEU A 42 6.78 -4.10 5.56
C LEU A 42 8.18 -3.50 5.42
N ILE A 43 9.13 -4.33 5.00
CA ILE A 43 10.42 -3.92 4.42
C ILE A 43 10.48 -4.41 2.98
N SER A 44 10.98 -3.57 2.08
CA SER A 44 11.19 -3.92 0.66
C SER A 44 12.68 -3.90 0.34
N ILE A 45 13.20 -5.02 -0.16
CA ILE A 45 14.60 -5.19 -0.59
C ILE A 45 14.58 -5.69 -2.03
N ASP A 46 15.14 -4.92 -2.95
CA ASP A 46 15.15 -5.22 -4.40
C ASP A 46 13.76 -5.53 -5.00
N GLY A 47 12.69 -4.97 -4.44
CA GLY A 47 11.31 -5.20 -4.86
C GLY A 47 10.64 -6.43 -4.23
N HIS A 48 11.36 -7.18 -3.40
CA HIS A 48 10.81 -8.25 -2.57
C HIS A 48 10.29 -7.69 -1.26
N GLN A 49 9.04 -8.03 -0.90
CA GLN A 49 8.38 -7.50 0.28
C GLN A 49 8.41 -8.54 1.42
N PHE A 50 8.79 -8.09 2.60
CA PHE A 50 8.83 -8.89 3.81
C PHE A 50 7.96 -8.25 4.90
N PRO A 51 7.11 -9.03 5.58
CA PRO A 51 6.35 -8.55 6.73
C PRO A 51 7.25 -8.33 7.94
N ILE A 52 7.03 -7.22 8.64
CA ILE A 52 7.66 -6.89 9.92
C ILE A 52 6.61 -6.42 10.91
N ASN A 53 6.90 -6.50 12.21
CA ASN A 53 6.00 -6.05 13.28
C ASN A 53 4.59 -6.70 13.23
N ARG A 54 4.49 -7.94 12.73
CA ARG A 54 3.25 -8.74 12.70
C ARG A 54 3.34 -9.91 13.69
N ASP A 55 2.20 -10.36 14.18
CA ASP A 55 2.11 -11.42 15.20
C ASP A 55 2.72 -12.76 14.75
N ASP A 56 2.74 -13.02 13.44
CA ASP A 56 3.26 -14.24 12.82
C ASP A 56 4.73 -14.13 12.40
N VAL A 57 5.36 -12.97 12.56
CA VAL A 57 6.77 -12.73 12.22
C VAL A 57 7.59 -12.66 13.50
N PRO A 58 8.55 -13.58 13.71
CA PRO A 58 9.44 -13.50 14.86
C PRO A 58 10.27 -12.21 14.84
N GLN A 59 10.45 -11.57 16.00
CA GLN A 59 11.26 -10.35 16.13
C GLN A 59 12.66 -10.49 15.52
N ALA A 60 13.30 -11.65 15.68
CA ALA A 60 14.62 -11.92 15.12
C ALA A 60 14.66 -11.89 13.58
N ILE A 61 13.53 -12.10 12.90
CA ILE A 61 13.42 -11.94 11.44
C ILE A 61 13.36 -10.45 11.10
N THR A 62 12.55 -9.68 11.83
CA THR A 62 12.49 -8.21 11.71
C THR A 62 13.86 -7.58 11.94
N ASP A 63 14.54 -7.92 13.04
CA ASP A 63 15.87 -7.37 13.37
C ASP A 63 16.90 -7.65 12.27
N LYS A 64 16.86 -8.84 11.66
CA LYS A 64 17.76 -9.20 10.55
C LYS A 64 17.46 -8.40 9.28
N LEU A 65 16.18 -8.21 8.94
CA LEU A 65 15.79 -7.43 7.76
C LEU A 65 16.18 -5.96 7.93
N GLU A 66 16.01 -5.40 9.13
CA GLU A 66 16.46 -4.05 9.48
C GLU A 66 17.99 -3.94 9.37
N GLU A 67 18.75 -4.89 9.90
CA GLU A 67 20.21 -4.92 9.78
C GLU A 67 20.66 -4.96 8.31
N ILE A 68 20.01 -5.77 7.46
CA ILE A 68 20.32 -5.85 6.03
C ILE A 68 20.05 -4.51 5.36
N MET A 69 18.90 -3.88 5.63
CA MET A 69 18.53 -2.59 5.06
C MET A 69 19.46 -1.46 5.51
N ASP A 70 19.82 -1.42 6.80
CA ASP A 70 20.73 -0.42 7.37
C ASP A 70 22.16 -0.49 6.78
N ASN A 71 22.53 -1.67 6.25
CA ASN A 71 23.81 -1.90 5.59
C ASN A 71 23.74 -1.84 4.05
N ASP A 72 22.66 -1.28 3.48
CA ASP A 72 22.41 -1.24 2.03
C ASP A 72 22.49 -2.63 1.37
N GLY A 73 22.01 -3.66 2.08
CA GLY A 73 22.07 -5.04 1.62
C GLY A 73 21.06 -5.37 0.51
N THR A 74 21.39 -6.39 -0.28
CA THR A 74 20.59 -6.86 -1.41
C THR A 74 19.88 -8.17 -1.10
N TYR A 75 18.92 -8.54 -1.94
CA TYR A 75 18.12 -9.76 -1.80
C TYR A 75 18.98 -11.04 -1.73
N ASP A 76 20.07 -11.10 -2.51
CA ASP A 76 21.00 -12.23 -2.52
C ASP A 76 21.72 -12.47 -1.18
N GLN A 77 21.73 -11.47 -0.29
CA GLN A 77 22.36 -11.54 1.03
C GLN A 77 21.37 -11.98 2.12
N ILE A 78 20.08 -12.08 1.80
CA ILE A 78 19.05 -12.50 2.74
C ILE A 78 19.22 -13.99 3.04
N PRO A 79 19.34 -14.39 4.31
CA PRO A 79 19.57 -15.78 4.65
C PRO A 79 18.29 -16.62 4.41
N PRO A 80 18.41 -17.93 4.11
CA PRO A 80 17.27 -18.75 3.70
C PRO A 80 16.11 -18.78 4.70
N GLU A 81 16.39 -18.72 6.01
CA GLU A 81 15.36 -18.70 7.04
C GLU A 81 14.55 -17.39 7.09
N VAL A 82 15.07 -16.31 6.51
CA VAL A 82 14.36 -15.03 6.36
C VAL A 82 13.57 -15.02 5.05
N LEU A 83 14.09 -15.65 3.99
CA LEU A 83 13.40 -15.79 2.71
C LEU A 83 12.05 -16.51 2.82
N GLU A 84 11.87 -17.40 3.80
CA GLU A 84 10.58 -18.07 4.06
C GLU A 84 9.44 -17.10 4.40
N TYR A 85 9.77 -15.89 4.83
CA TYR A 85 8.79 -14.84 5.18
C TYR A 85 8.50 -13.88 4.02
N GLU A 86 9.13 -14.06 2.87
CA GLU A 86 8.83 -13.23 1.70
C GLU A 86 7.35 -13.36 1.30
N LEU A 87 6.66 -12.23 1.15
CA LEU A 87 5.30 -12.21 0.66
C LEU A 87 5.24 -12.74 -0.77
N GLN A 88 4.20 -13.51 -1.09
CA GLN A 88 4.04 -14.13 -2.40
C GLN A 88 2.83 -13.57 -3.13
N GLY A 89 2.98 -13.28 -4.42
CA GLY A 89 1.90 -13.01 -5.37
C GLY A 89 0.86 -11.99 -4.90
N ASP A 90 -0.30 -12.49 -4.45
CA ASP A 90 -1.46 -11.71 -4.01
C ASP A 90 -1.32 -11.09 -2.62
N GLN A 91 -0.27 -11.45 -1.87
CA GLN A 91 0.02 -10.89 -0.55
C GLN A 91 0.76 -9.54 -0.63
N TYR A 92 1.32 -9.21 -1.79
CA TYR A 92 1.96 -7.91 -2.01
C TYR A 92 0.96 -6.79 -1.77
N VAL A 93 1.33 -5.87 -0.89
CA VAL A 93 0.54 -4.64 -0.73
C VAL A 93 0.85 -3.79 -1.94
N ARG A 94 -0.12 -3.71 -2.85
CA ARG A 94 -0.08 -2.78 -3.97
C ARG A 94 -0.40 -1.41 -3.42
N ASP A 95 0.49 -0.45 -3.60
CA ASP A 95 0.23 0.94 -3.26
C ASP A 95 -1.03 1.39 -4.02
N GLU A 96 -2.16 1.53 -3.33
CA GLU A 96 -3.43 2.00 -3.91
C GLU A 96 -3.41 3.53 -4.12
N GLU A 97 -2.26 4.09 -4.50
CA GLU A 97 -2.08 5.52 -4.79
C GLU A 97 -1.51 5.83 -6.19
N GLU A 98 -1.48 4.86 -7.11
CA GLU A 98 -1.29 5.13 -8.54
C GLU A 98 -2.62 5.05 -9.31
N GLU A 99 -3.49 6.06 -9.14
CA GLU A 99 -4.46 6.39 -10.20
C GLU A 99 -3.69 6.95 -11.39
N GLY A 100 -3.29 6.08 -12.34
CA GLY A 100 -3.02 6.52 -13.70
C GLY A 100 -1.87 5.87 -14.47
N ILE A 101 -1.83 4.54 -14.60
CA ILE A 101 -1.22 3.93 -15.79
C ILE A 101 -2.15 2.89 -16.40
N GLY A 102 -2.71 3.26 -17.55
CA GLY A 102 -3.55 2.42 -18.38
C GLY A 102 -2.79 1.16 -18.82
N GLY A 103 -3.54 0.05 -18.92
CA GLY A 103 -3.02 -1.24 -19.32
C GLY A 103 -2.25 -1.19 -20.64
N CYS A 104 -0.97 -1.55 -20.57
CA CYS A 104 -0.26 -2.05 -21.74
C CYS A 104 -0.63 -3.53 -21.88
N SER A 105 -1.70 -3.79 -22.62
CA SER A 105 -1.96 -5.12 -23.13
C SER A 105 -0.75 -5.60 -23.92
N GLU A 106 -0.24 -6.73 -23.51
CA GLU A 106 0.74 -7.57 -24.18
C GLU A 106 0.27 -7.89 -25.62
N GLU A 107 0.89 -7.29 -26.62
CA GLU A 107 0.90 -7.83 -27.99
C GLU A 107 2.20 -8.61 -28.19
N VAL A 108 2.12 -9.91 -27.88
CA VAL A 108 3.06 -10.93 -28.32
C VAL A 108 3.06 -11.02 -29.85
N ALA A 109 3.94 -10.28 -30.51
CA ALA A 109 4.29 -10.56 -31.89
C ALA A 109 5.17 -11.82 -31.95
N ALA A 110 4.51 -12.97 -32.04
CA ALA A 110 5.12 -14.21 -32.46
C ALA A 110 5.71 -14.03 -33.88
N SER A 111 6.99 -14.33 -34.04
CA SER A 111 7.54 -14.71 -35.34
C SER A 111 8.54 -15.84 -35.12
N SER A 112 7.98 -17.05 -35.16
CA SER A 112 8.70 -18.30 -35.21
C SER A 112 9.34 -18.51 -36.58
N SER A 113 10.64 -18.85 -36.55
CA SER A 113 11.34 -19.86 -37.36
C SER A 113 11.09 -19.98 -38.87
N GLY A 114 12.20 -20.04 -39.63
CA GLY A 114 12.20 -20.70 -40.94
C GLY A 114 13.50 -20.58 -41.74
N LYS A 115 14.46 -21.47 -41.45
CA LYS A 115 15.68 -21.75 -42.22
C LYS A 115 15.36 -22.56 -43.48
N VAL A 116 15.94 -22.16 -44.63
CA VAL A 116 16.57 -23.05 -45.65
C VAL A 116 17.67 -22.29 -46.38
#